data_AF-A0A662GXQ0-F1
#
_entry.id   AF-A0A662GXQ0-F1
#
_cell.length_a   1.000
_cell.length_b   1.000
_cell.length_c   1.000
_cell.angle_alpha   90.00
_cell.angle_beta   90.00
_cell.angle_gamma   90.00
#
_symmetry.space_group_name_H-M   'P 1'
#
loop_
_entity.id
_entity.type
_entity.pdbx_description
1 polymer ?
#
loop_
_entity_poly.entity_id
_entity_poly.type
_entity_poly.pdbx_seq_one_letter_code
_entity_poly.pdbx_strand_id
1 'polypeptide(L)'
;MRPMRALERLIVCPKCGRRHSVRVEESGWHVIQCEGHSIVLYVDDSLTVRSVKVASLARDIPDLRSLRVNREREHLWPSYISRQRIEAILRGEVPPTDRDLAAIRVLLRIGVLEEVGE
;
A
#
# COMPACT_ATOMS: atom_id res chain seq x y z
N MET A 1 14.53 36.00 13.29
CA MET A 1 13.86 34.87 12.61
C MET A 1 13.40 35.32 11.24
N ARG A 2 13.95 34.77 10.15
CA ARG A 2 13.40 34.99 8.80
C ARG A 2 12.12 34.14 8.66
N PRO A 3 11.04 34.62 8.04
CA PRO A 3 9.88 33.80 7.79
C PRO A 3 10.28 32.64 6.87
N MET A 4 10.16 31.41 7.38
CA MET A 4 10.35 30.18 6.61
C MET A 4 9.27 30.17 5.53
N ARG A 5 9.67 30.42 4.28
CA ARG A 5 8.74 30.36 3.14
C ARG A 5 8.49 28.90 2.84
N ALA A 6 7.22 28.50 2.89
CA ALA A 6 6.78 27.20 2.42
C ALA A 6 7.27 26.98 0.97
N LEU A 7 7.88 25.83 0.73
CA LEU A 7 8.41 25.48 -0.58
C LEU A 7 7.38 24.61 -1.30
N GLU A 8 6.74 25.15 -2.34
CA GLU A 8 5.94 24.35 -3.26
C GLU A 8 6.86 23.66 -4.26
N ARG A 9 6.89 22.33 -4.23
CA ARG A 9 7.70 21.50 -5.13
C ARG A 9 6.81 20.54 -5.89
N LEU A 10 7.13 20.38 -7.17
CA LEU A 10 6.57 19.34 -8.00
C LEU A 10 7.36 18.04 -7.77
N ILE A 11 6.70 17.02 -7.23
CA ILE A 11 7.26 15.68 -7.07
C ILE A 11 6.64 14.76 -8.12
N VAL A 12 7.50 14.05 -8.85
CA VAL A 12 7.06 12.98 -9.75
C VAL A 12 7.08 11.68 -8.97
N CYS A 13 5.95 10.98 -8.93
CA CYS A 13 5.87 9.68 -8.29
C CYS A 13 6.76 8.66 -9.01
N PRO A 14 7.73 8.03 -8.32
CA PRO A 14 8.61 7.03 -8.94
C PRO A 14 7.87 5.78 -9.44
N LYS A 15 6.70 5.45 -8.88
CA LYS A 15 5.93 4.24 -9.23
C LYS A 15 5.00 4.45 -10.43
N CYS A 16 4.29 5.57 -10.51
CA CYS A 16 3.26 5.79 -11.54
C CYS A 16 3.47 7.02 -12.43
N GLY A 17 4.53 7.81 -12.22
CA GLY A 17 4.85 8.99 -13.04
C GLY A 17 3.94 10.20 -12.82
N ARG A 18 2.92 10.11 -11.95
CA ARG A 18 2.05 11.24 -11.62
C ARG A 18 2.79 12.36 -10.91
N ARG A 19 2.33 13.59 -11.15
CA ARG A 19 2.91 14.81 -10.59
C ARG A 19 2.09 15.29 -9.41
N HIS A 20 2.76 15.57 -8.30
CA HIS A 20 2.16 16.06 -7.06
C HIS A 20 2.76 17.42 -6.72
N SER A 21 1.92 18.41 -6.45
CA SER A 21 2.37 19.65 -5.82
C SER A 21 2.40 19.45 -4.31
N VAL A 22 3.56 19.66 -3.70
CA VAL A 22 3.81 19.37 -2.29
C VAL A 22 4.34 20.63 -1.65
N ARG A 23 3.64 21.08 -0.61
CA ARG A 23 4.07 22.20 0.21
C ARG A 23 4.78 21.65 1.44
N VAL A 24 6.06 21.99 1.61
CA VAL A 24 6.85 21.57 2.77
C VAL A 24 7.28 22.80 3.56
N GLU A 25 7.00 22.78 4.86
CA GLU A 25 7.28 23.89 5.77
C GLU A 25 8.33 23.54 6.84
N GLU A 26 8.61 22.25 7.01
CA GLU A 26 9.54 21.73 8.03
C GLU A 26 10.42 20.59 7.47
N SER A 27 11.60 20.42 8.07
CA SER A 27 12.46 19.28 7.78
C SER A 27 11.89 17.99 8.37
N GLY A 28 12.29 16.84 7.82
CA GLY A 28 11.85 15.52 8.27
C GLY A 28 11.21 14.67 7.18
N TRP A 29 10.48 13.65 7.64
CA TRP A 29 9.80 12.69 6.79
C TRP A 29 8.37 13.13 6.50
N HIS A 30 8.01 13.18 5.22
CA HIS A 30 6.69 13.59 4.75
C HIS A 30 6.06 12.48 3.94
N VAL A 31 4.73 12.35 4.02
CA VAL A 31 3.97 11.32 3.28
C VAL A 31 2.93 11.98 2.38
N ILE A 32 2.94 11.62 1.10
CA ILE A 32 1.99 12.09 0.11
C ILE A 32 1.17 10.91 -0.39
N GLN A 33 -0.14 11.08 -0.43
CA GLN A 33 -1.04 10.08 -0.99
C GLN A 33 -1.00 10.14 -2.51
N CYS A 34 -0.67 9.01 -3.14
CA CYS A 34 -0.68 8.83 -4.59
C CYS A 34 -1.47 7.57 -4.92
N GLU A 35 -2.74 7.72 -5.27
CA GLU A 35 -3.71 6.65 -5.56
C GLU A 35 -3.08 5.26 -5.81
N GLY A 36 -3.19 4.38 -4.81
CA GLY A 36 -2.58 3.05 -4.84
C GLY A 36 -1.32 2.89 -4.00
N HIS A 37 -0.73 4.00 -3.56
CA HIS A 37 0.52 4.02 -2.81
C HIS A 37 0.75 5.36 -2.11
N SER A 38 1.76 5.39 -1.26
CA SER A 38 2.25 6.59 -0.60
C SER A 38 3.62 6.90 -1.13
N ILE A 39 3.87 8.18 -1.41
CA ILE A 39 5.23 8.69 -1.65
C ILE A 39 5.76 9.12 -0.30
N VAL A 40 6.94 8.63 0.06
CA VAL A 40 7.66 8.98 1.29
C VAL A 40 8.81 9.88 0.89
N LEU A 41 8.81 11.11 1.40
CA LEU A 41 9.82 12.12 1.15
C LEU A 41 10.67 12.33 2.40
N TYR A 42 11.98 12.55 2.21
CA TYR A 42 12.82 13.15 3.25
C TYR A 42 13.29 14.52 2.81
N VAL A 43 13.08 15.51 3.68
CA VAL A 43 13.44 16.91 3.49
C VAL A 43 14.44 17.31 4.56
N ASP A 44 15.55 17.92 4.16
CA ASP A 44 16.59 18.38 5.10
C ASP A 44 16.28 19.76 5.71
N ASP A 45 17.14 20.23 6.61
CA ASP A 45 16.99 21.53 7.28
C ASP A 45 17.10 22.73 6.33
N SER A 46 17.57 22.52 5.09
CA SER A 46 17.57 23.52 4.02
C SER A 46 16.31 23.44 3.15
N LEU A 47 15.28 22.71 3.58
CA LEU A 47 14.04 22.45 2.84
C LEU A 47 14.27 21.81 1.46
N THR A 48 15.37 21.07 1.30
CA THR A 48 15.70 20.36 0.06
C THR A 48 15.26 18.91 0.15
N VAL A 49 14.53 18.44 -0.86
CA VAL A 49 14.14 17.03 -0.99
C VAL A 49 15.40 16.20 -1.29
N ARG A 50 15.77 15.32 -0.37
CA ARG A 50 16.94 14.44 -0.50
C ARG A 50 16.59 13.02 -0.91
N SER A 51 15.37 12.59 -0.62
CA SER A 51 14.92 11.24 -0.92
C SER A 51 13.45 11.24 -1.30
N VAL A 52 13.12 10.46 -2.33
CA VAL A 52 11.76 10.19 -2.78
C VAL A 52 11.64 8.67 -2.90
N LYS A 53 10.87 8.06 -2.02
CA LYS A 53 10.59 6.62 -2.01
C LYS A 53 9.10 6.38 -2.20
N VAL A 54 8.75 5.17 -2.61
CA VAL A 54 7.36 4.74 -2.68
C VAL A 54 7.15 3.64 -1.66
N ALA A 55 6.19 3.85 -0.78
CA ALA A 55 5.59 2.79 0.01
C ALA A 55 4.30 2.37 -0.71
N SER A 56 4.22 1.11 -1.16
CA SER A 56 2.92 0.59 -1.59
C SER A 56 2.00 0.59 -0.37
N LEU A 57 1.03 1.51 -0.36
CA LEU A 57 -0.24 1.30 0.34
C LEU A 57 -0.75 -0.07 -0.10
N ALA A 58 -1.48 -0.76 0.76
CA ALA A 58 -1.96 -2.11 0.54
C ALA A 58 -2.97 -2.28 -0.62
N ARG A 59 -2.75 -1.65 -1.79
CA ARG A 59 -3.53 -1.78 -3.03
C ARG A 59 -2.95 -2.79 -4.02
N ASP A 60 -2.15 -3.75 -3.57
CA ASP A 60 -1.82 -4.93 -4.38
C ASP A 60 -2.79 -6.10 -4.10
N ILE A 61 -3.86 -5.83 -3.35
CA ILE A 61 -4.93 -6.78 -3.08
C ILE A 61 -6.18 -6.21 -3.77
N PRO A 62 -6.81 -6.97 -4.69
CA PRO A 62 -8.13 -6.63 -5.23
C PRO A 62 -9.16 -6.38 -4.14
N ASP A 63 -10.37 -5.94 -4.50
CA ASP A 63 -11.45 -5.91 -3.51
C ASP A 63 -11.56 -7.29 -2.85
N LEU A 64 -11.49 -7.36 -1.52
CA LEU A 64 -11.56 -8.62 -0.78
C LEU A 64 -12.83 -9.41 -1.12
N ARG A 65 -13.90 -8.72 -1.53
CA ARG A 65 -15.15 -9.33 -1.97
C ARG A 65 -15.08 -9.95 -3.37
N SER A 66 -14.14 -9.52 -4.21
CA SER A 66 -13.88 -10.14 -5.51
C SER A 66 -12.96 -11.36 -5.42
N LEU A 67 -12.41 -11.66 -4.23
CA LEU A 67 -11.51 -12.81 -4.06
C LEU A 67 -12.25 -14.08 -3.67
N ARG A 68 -11.81 -15.22 -4.24
CA ARG A 68 -12.26 -16.56 -3.84
C ARG A 68 -11.09 -17.53 -3.71
N VAL A 69 -11.32 -18.62 -2.98
CA VAL A 69 -10.37 -19.72 -2.88
C VAL A 69 -10.40 -20.53 -4.16
N ASN A 70 -9.26 -20.64 -4.83
CA ASN A 70 -9.08 -21.56 -5.94
C ASN A 70 -8.95 -22.99 -5.38
N ARG A 71 -9.99 -23.80 -5.58
CA ARG A 71 -10.08 -25.16 -5.04
C ARG A 71 -9.00 -26.10 -5.56
N GLU A 72 -8.51 -25.90 -6.79
CA GLU A 72 -7.46 -26.73 -7.38
C GLU A 72 -6.11 -26.52 -6.69
N ARG A 73 -5.89 -25.33 -6.14
CA ARG A 73 -4.64 -24.93 -5.48
C ARG A 73 -4.72 -24.86 -3.97
N GLU A 74 -5.83 -25.28 -3.38
CA GLU A 74 -6.06 -25.26 -1.93
C GLU A 74 -4.99 -26.02 -1.13
N HIS A 75 -4.42 -27.07 -1.73
CA HIS A 75 -3.33 -27.86 -1.15
C HIS A 75 -2.04 -27.04 -0.93
N LEU A 76 -1.89 -25.88 -1.55
CA LEU A 76 -0.76 -24.96 -1.36
C LEU A 76 -0.96 -23.99 -0.18
N TRP A 77 -2.05 -24.12 0.57
CA TRP A 77 -2.34 -23.24 1.71
C TRP A 77 -1.26 -23.36 2.79
N PRO A 78 -0.50 -22.30 3.11
CA PRO A 78 0.55 -22.38 4.11
C PRO A 78 -0.01 -22.61 5.51
N SER A 79 0.54 -23.58 6.24
CA SER A 79 0.07 -23.98 7.58
C SER A 79 0.08 -22.87 8.63
N TYR A 80 0.93 -21.85 8.44
CA TYR A 80 1.02 -20.69 9.33
C TYR A 80 -0.03 -19.59 9.04
N ILE A 81 -0.83 -19.73 7.99
CA ILE A 81 -1.93 -18.80 7.66
C ILE A 81 -3.25 -19.46 8.05
N SER A 82 -4.00 -18.83 8.95
CA SER A 82 -5.31 -19.35 9.36
C SER A 82 -6.34 -19.21 8.24
N ARG A 83 -6.78 -20.36 7.69
CA ARG A 83 -7.83 -20.41 6.67
C ARG A 83 -9.13 -19.81 7.15
N GLN A 84 -9.59 -20.23 8.32
CA GLN A 84 -10.83 -19.75 8.92
C GLN A 84 -10.85 -18.21 9.02
N ARG A 85 -9.72 -17.60 9.39
CA ARG A 85 -9.60 -16.14 9.50
C ARG A 85 -9.65 -15.45 8.14
N ILE A 86 -8.92 -15.95 7.15
CA ILE A 86 -8.94 -15.36 5.79
C ILE A 86 -10.34 -15.47 5.19
N GLU A 87 -11.01 -16.61 5.28
CA GLU A 87 -12.36 -16.76 4.74
C GLU A 87 -13.37 -15.83 5.41
N ALA A 88 -13.27 -15.61 6.73
CA ALA A 88 -14.12 -14.64 7.43
C ALA A 88 -13.88 -13.20 6.94
N ILE A 89 -12.63 -12.85 6.64
CA ILE A 89 -12.26 -11.56 6.04
C ILE A 89 -12.85 -11.42 4.62
N LEU A 90 -12.74 -12.45 3.78
CA LEU A 90 -13.27 -12.43 2.41
C LEU A 90 -14.81 -12.31 2.40
N ARG A 91 -15.50 -12.90 3.37
CA ARG A 91 -16.96 -12.75 3.58
C ARG A 91 -17.35 -11.39 4.20
N GLY A 92 -16.39 -10.58 4.64
CA GLY A 92 -16.63 -9.31 5.30
C GLY A 92 -17.16 -9.43 6.74
N GLU A 93 -17.01 -10.59 7.37
CA GLU A 93 -17.44 -10.84 8.76
C GLU A 93 -16.49 -10.18 9.77
N VAL A 94 -15.20 -10.05 9.40
CA VAL A 94 -14.15 -9.49 10.25
C VAL A 94 -13.30 -8.50 9.45
N PRO A 95 -12.95 -7.33 10.00
CA PRO A 95 -12.05 -6.41 9.33
C PRO A 95 -10.60 -6.98 9.29
N PRO A 96 -9.88 -6.81 8.18
CA PRO A 96 -8.51 -7.27 8.06
C PRO A 96 -7.53 -6.41 8.87
N THR A 97 -6.49 -7.05 9.40
CA THR A 97 -5.29 -6.37 9.93
C THR A 97 -4.19 -6.32 8.87
N ASP A 98 -3.13 -5.53 9.09
CA ASP A 98 -1.96 -5.50 8.19
C ASP A 98 -1.32 -6.88 7.97
N ARG A 99 -1.32 -7.72 9.02
CA ARG A 99 -0.83 -9.10 8.94
C ARG A 99 -1.71 -9.95 8.03
N ASP A 100 -3.03 -9.76 8.08
CA ASP A 100 -3.96 -10.49 7.22
C ASP A 100 -3.81 -10.07 5.77
N LEU A 101 -3.66 -8.77 5.52
CA LEU A 101 -3.41 -8.24 4.18
C LEU A 101 -2.10 -8.79 3.61
N ALA A 102 -1.04 -8.92 4.43
CA ALA A 102 0.19 -9.57 4.00
C ALA A 102 -0.02 -11.05 3.66
N ALA A 103 -0.79 -11.79 4.46
CA ALA A 103 -1.14 -13.18 4.19
C ALA A 103 -1.95 -13.33 2.89
N ILE A 104 -2.95 -12.47 2.67
CA ILE A 104 -3.78 -12.48 1.45
C ILE A 104 -2.92 -12.23 0.20
N ARG A 105 -1.93 -11.32 0.26
CA ARG A 105 -0.97 -11.13 -0.85
C ARG A 105 -0.16 -12.38 -1.16
N VAL A 106 0.29 -13.09 -0.12
CA VAL A 106 1.02 -14.36 -0.31
C VAL A 106 0.12 -15.37 -1.00
N LEU A 107 -1.12 -15.53 -0.52
CA LEU A 107 -2.09 -16.47 -1.08
C LEU A 107 -2.46 -16.14 -2.53
N LEU A 108 -2.60 -14.87 -2.89
CA LEU A 108 -2.79 -14.41 -4.28
C LEU A 108 -1.58 -14.77 -5.15
N ARG A 109 -0.36 -14.51 -4.66
CA ARG A 109 0.87 -14.76 -5.41
C ARG A 109 1.11 -16.24 -5.72
N ILE A 110 0.67 -17.13 -4.83
CA ILE A 110 0.75 -18.59 -5.04
C ILE A 110 -0.51 -19.15 -5.75
N GLY A 111 -1.52 -18.31 -6.00
CA GLY A 111 -2.76 -18.68 -6.67
C GLY A 111 -3.72 -19.52 -5.82
N VAL A 112 -3.57 -19.51 -4.50
CA VAL A 112 -4.57 -20.09 -3.58
C VAL A 112 -5.81 -19.21 -3.52
N LEU A 113 -5.63 -17.90 -3.61
CA LEU A 113 -6.71 -16.96 -3.86
C LEU A 113 -6.64 -16.48 -5.31
N GLU A 114 -7.80 -16.25 -5.90
CA GLU A 114 -7.95 -15.68 -7.23
C GLU A 114 -9.02 -14.59 -7.22
N GLU A 115 -8.87 -13.63 -8.11
CA GLU A 115 -9.88 -12.62 -8.38
C GLU A 115 -10.93 -13.21 -9.32
N VAL A 116 -12.19 -13.07 -8.94
CA VAL A 116 -13.33 -13.40 -9.77
C VAL A 116 -13.77 -12.10 -10.39
N GLY A 117 -13.42 -11.90 -11.66
CA GLY A 117 -13.93 -10.78 -12.43
C GLY A 117 -15.46 -10.85 -12.52
N GLU A 118 -16.11 -9.68 -12.46
CA GLU A 118 -17.46 -9.51 -13.00
C GLU A 118 -17.47 -9.73 -14.52
#